data_AF-A0A357V4X0-F1
#
_entry.id   AF-A0A357V4X0-F1
#
_cell.length_a   1.000
_cell.length_b   1.000
_cell.length_c   1.000
_cell.angle_alpha   90.00
_cell.angle_beta   90.00
_cell.angle_gamma   90.00
#
_symmetry.space_group_name_H-M   'P 1'
#
loop_
_entity.id
_entity.type
_entity.pdbx_description
1 polymer ?
#
loop_
_entity_poly.entity_id
_entity_poly.type
_entity_poly.pdbx_seq_one_letter_code
_entity_poly.pdbx_strand_id
1 'polypeptide(L)'
;KHEAFIAALQDVYEHVNARNAAIETQLDTIGPDVSAQMDELKLGFKTDQDLLGADTSAAMRKGLITMVSAAGIALVLGIAAAWLIGTGISRPIGAITRAMTALAHGDKTVEIPGRDQKDEVGDMAQAVLVFKENMIKADELAAREQEEAAQREERSRRLVELTGSFDSDVTELLRALGASATEMEATAATMSEIAGNTNTRAATVAGAAEQASGNVQTVATATEELSSSIQEIGRQVSQSTEIAGRAVNQAAQTDQQVQGLADAAQKI
;
A
#
# COMPACT_ATOMS: atom_id res chain seq x y z
N LYS A 1 145.68 -72.66 39.43
CA LYS A 1 145.29 -71.59 38.46
C LYS A 1 144.75 -72.13 37.13
N HIS A 2 145.02 -73.39 36.74
CA HIS A 2 144.51 -73.97 35.48
C HIS A 2 143.06 -74.50 35.59
N GLU A 3 142.69 -75.11 36.72
CA GLU A 3 141.33 -75.66 36.94
C GLU A 3 140.22 -74.59 36.94
N ALA A 4 140.47 -73.40 37.49
CA ALA A 4 139.49 -72.33 37.53
C ALA A 4 139.16 -71.75 36.13
N PHE A 5 140.11 -71.80 35.19
CA PHE A 5 139.89 -71.33 33.82
C PHE A 5 139.06 -72.33 33.01
N ILE A 6 139.30 -73.64 33.18
CA ILE A 6 138.51 -74.69 32.53
C ILE A 6 137.07 -74.69 33.04
N ALA A 7 136.87 -74.52 34.36
CA ALA A 7 135.53 -74.41 34.94
C ALA A 7 134.75 -73.21 34.38
N ALA A 8 135.38 -72.04 34.24
CA ALA A 8 134.74 -70.85 33.66
C ALA A 8 134.42 -71.02 32.16
N LEU A 9 135.28 -71.71 31.40
CA LEU A 9 135.03 -72.01 29.99
C LEU A 9 133.87 -73.00 29.80
N GLN A 10 133.75 -73.96 30.71
CA GLN A 10 132.65 -74.93 30.70
C GLN A 10 131.32 -74.30 31.10
N ASP A 11 131.34 -73.37 32.06
CA ASP A 11 130.18 -72.55 32.45
C ASP A 11 129.69 -71.68 31.28
N VAL A 12 130.60 -71.02 30.56
CA VAL A 12 130.27 -70.26 29.34
C VAL A 12 129.72 -71.18 28.25
N TYR A 13 130.29 -72.37 28.05
CA TYR A 13 129.82 -73.33 27.06
C TYR A 13 128.41 -73.84 27.38
N GLU A 14 128.14 -74.18 28.64
CA GLU A 14 126.80 -74.58 29.09
C GLU A 14 125.79 -73.44 28.95
N HIS A 15 126.16 -72.21 29.30
CA HIS A 15 125.29 -71.04 29.12
C HIS A 15 125.03 -70.71 27.66
N VAL A 16 126.02 -70.83 26.78
CA VAL A 16 125.84 -70.60 25.33
C VAL A 16 124.97 -71.69 24.71
N ASN A 17 125.16 -72.97 25.08
CA ASN A 17 124.31 -74.05 24.60
C ASN A 17 122.90 -73.97 25.17
N ALA A 18 122.72 -73.61 26.45
CA ALA A 18 121.41 -73.35 27.02
C ALA A 18 120.71 -72.19 26.32
N ARG A 19 121.45 -71.11 25.99
CA ARG A 19 120.92 -69.98 25.19
C ARG A 19 120.54 -70.42 23.78
N ASN A 20 121.41 -71.15 23.09
CA ASN A 20 121.16 -71.59 21.72
C ASN A 20 120.02 -72.60 21.65
N ALA A 21 119.95 -73.54 22.60
CA ALA A 21 118.82 -74.44 22.74
C ALA A 21 117.52 -73.67 23.00
N ALA A 22 117.53 -72.63 23.87
CA ALA A 22 116.36 -71.78 24.09
C ALA A 22 115.97 -70.98 22.84
N ILE A 23 116.93 -70.53 22.04
CA ILE A 23 116.64 -69.86 20.76
C ILE A 23 116.01 -70.86 19.78
N GLU A 24 116.64 -72.01 19.57
CA GLU A 24 116.25 -72.98 18.54
C GLU A 24 114.96 -73.74 18.91
N THR A 25 114.72 -74.02 20.19
CA THR A 25 113.50 -74.73 20.64
C THR A 25 112.36 -73.80 21.04
N GLN A 26 112.64 -72.62 21.61
CA GLN A 26 111.58 -71.68 22.00
C GLN A 26 111.41 -70.54 21.01
N LEU A 27 112.42 -69.70 20.77
CA LEU A 27 112.22 -68.49 19.95
C LEU A 27 111.96 -68.80 18.47
N ASP A 28 112.69 -69.74 17.86
CA ASP A 28 112.51 -70.09 16.44
C ASP A 28 111.21 -70.85 16.19
N THR A 29 110.60 -71.41 17.23
CA THR A 29 109.28 -72.06 17.19
C THR A 29 108.14 -71.08 17.50
N ILE A 30 108.31 -70.24 18.53
CA ILE A 30 107.29 -69.28 19.00
C ILE A 30 107.20 -68.07 18.07
N GLY A 31 108.31 -67.60 17.51
CA GLY A 31 108.35 -66.43 16.64
C GLY A 31 107.42 -66.55 15.42
N PRO A 32 107.50 -67.63 14.63
CA PRO A 32 106.59 -67.87 13.51
C PRO A 32 105.13 -68.04 13.94
N ASP A 33 104.88 -68.72 15.07
CA ASP A 33 103.51 -68.95 15.58
C ASP A 33 102.87 -67.64 16.06
N VAL A 34 103.62 -66.79 16.77
CA VAL A 34 103.18 -65.45 17.16
C VAL A 34 102.96 -64.57 15.93
N SER A 35 103.82 -64.66 14.90
CA SER A 35 103.62 -63.91 13.65
C SER A 35 102.36 -64.36 12.92
N ALA A 36 102.12 -65.68 12.83
CA ALA A 36 100.93 -66.24 12.21
C ALA A 36 99.65 -65.82 12.97
N GLN A 37 99.67 -65.87 14.30
CA GLN A 37 98.58 -65.38 15.15
C GLN A 37 98.35 -63.88 14.99
N MET A 38 99.41 -63.07 14.87
CA MET A 38 99.29 -61.62 14.64
C MET A 38 98.72 -61.29 13.25
N ASP A 39 99.10 -62.05 12.22
CA ASP A 39 98.54 -61.90 10.89
C ASP A 39 97.06 -62.34 10.84
N GLU A 40 96.70 -63.44 11.51
CA GLU A 40 95.32 -63.88 11.65
C GLU A 40 94.46 -62.86 12.41
N LEU A 41 94.97 -62.34 13.54
CA LEU A 41 94.32 -61.30 14.33
C LEU A 41 94.11 -60.02 13.50
N LYS A 42 95.12 -59.60 12.74
CA LYS A 42 95.05 -58.44 11.85
C LYS A 42 94.02 -58.65 10.73
N LEU A 43 93.94 -59.84 10.16
CA LEU A 43 92.96 -60.17 9.13
C LEU A 43 91.53 -60.18 9.69
N GLY A 44 91.35 -60.72 10.91
CA GLY A 44 90.09 -60.68 11.65
C GLY A 44 89.63 -59.25 11.90
N PHE A 45 90.51 -58.40 12.46
CA PHE A 45 90.20 -56.99 12.68
C PHE A 45 89.88 -56.23 11.39
N LYS A 46 90.59 -56.51 10.30
CA LYS A 46 90.31 -55.89 9.00
C LYS A 46 88.95 -56.32 8.45
N THR A 47 88.61 -57.60 8.58
CA THR A 47 87.32 -58.14 8.14
C THR A 47 86.17 -57.53 8.94
N ASP A 48 86.29 -57.46 10.27
CA ASP A 48 85.30 -56.80 11.13
C ASP A 48 85.17 -55.31 10.81
N GLN A 49 86.29 -54.61 10.58
CA GLN A 49 86.29 -53.20 10.20
C GLN A 49 85.59 -52.95 8.86
N ASP A 50 85.84 -53.79 7.85
CA ASP A 50 85.21 -53.67 6.53
C ASP A 50 83.70 -53.95 6.60
N LEU A 51 83.27 -54.95 7.40
CA LEU A 51 81.86 -55.24 7.65
C LEU A 51 81.15 -54.11 8.40
N LEU A 52 81.76 -53.59 9.47
CA LEU A 52 81.23 -52.46 10.25
C LEU A 52 81.12 -51.19 9.40
N GLY A 53 82.11 -50.89 8.55
CA GLY A 53 82.07 -49.75 7.63
C GLY A 53 80.98 -49.88 6.57
N ALA A 54 80.79 -51.07 6.01
CA ALA A 54 79.73 -51.34 5.05
C ALA A 54 78.32 -51.26 5.69
N ASP A 55 78.12 -51.84 6.87
CA ASP A 55 76.83 -51.83 7.56
C ASP A 55 76.45 -50.43 8.06
N THR A 56 77.40 -49.67 8.61
CA THR A 56 77.15 -48.29 9.05
C THR A 56 76.80 -47.37 7.89
N SER A 57 77.51 -47.46 6.76
CA SER A 57 77.19 -46.68 5.56
C SER A 57 75.86 -47.09 4.92
N ALA A 58 75.52 -48.38 4.91
CA ALA A 58 74.23 -48.88 4.44
C ALA A 58 73.06 -48.44 5.34
N ALA A 59 73.24 -48.48 6.67
CA ALA A 59 72.27 -47.99 7.64
C ALA A 59 72.06 -46.47 7.49
N MET A 60 73.15 -45.71 7.33
CA MET A 60 73.09 -44.27 7.11
C MET A 60 72.37 -43.91 5.80
N ARG A 61 72.64 -44.65 4.70
CA ARG A 61 71.93 -44.46 3.43
C ARG A 61 70.44 -44.80 3.53
N LYS A 62 70.08 -45.90 4.21
CA LYS A 62 68.66 -46.25 4.45
C LYS A 62 67.98 -45.18 5.29
N GLY A 63 68.62 -44.69 6.36
CA GLY A 63 68.10 -43.61 7.21
C GLY A 63 67.90 -42.29 6.46
N LEU A 64 68.84 -41.92 5.57
CA LEU A 64 68.69 -40.75 4.70
C LEU A 64 67.52 -40.91 3.72
N ILE A 65 67.40 -42.07 3.07
CA ILE A 65 66.29 -42.34 2.13
C ILE A 65 64.95 -42.28 2.86
N THR A 66 64.81 -42.89 4.04
CA THR A 66 63.55 -42.84 4.81
C THR A 66 63.22 -41.42 5.28
N MET A 67 64.21 -40.64 5.70
CA MET A 67 64.01 -39.24 6.10
C MET A 67 63.57 -38.37 4.91
N VAL A 68 64.25 -38.48 3.76
CA VAL A 68 63.93 -37.70 2.55
C VAL A 68 62.56 -38.10 1.99
N SER A 69 62.23 -39.39 1.97
CA SER A 69 60.93 -39.86 1.52
C SER A 69 59.80 -39.43 2.46
N ALA A 70 60.00 -39.49 3.79
CA ALA A 70 59.05 -38.97 4.77
C ALA A 70 58.84 -37.45 4.60
N ALA A 71 59.91 -36.68 4.43
CA ALA A 71 59.84 -35.24 4.17
C ALA A 71 59.11 -34.93 2.85
N GLY A 72 59.39 -35.71 1.79
CA GLY A 72 58.71 -35.59 0.50
C GLY A 72 57.21 -35.85 0.60
N ILE A 73 56.79 -36.90 1.30
CA ILE A 73 55.38 -37.21 1.53
C ILE A 73 54.70 -36.10 2.33
N ALA A 74 55.34 -35.62 3.40
CA ALA A 74 54.81 -34.52 4.21
C ALA A 74 54.62 -33.24 3.38
N LEU A 75 55.57 -32.92 2.49
CA LEU A 75 55.48 -31.78 1.57
C LEU A 75 54.29 -31.92 0.61
N VAL A 76 54.13 -33.10 -0.01
CA VAL A 76 53.03 -33.37 -0.96
C VAL A 76 51.68 -33.28 -0.26
N LEU A 77 51.54 -33.87 0.93
CA LEU A 77 50.32 -33.78 1.72
C LEU A 77 50.01 -32.34 2.14
N GLY A 78 51.03 -31.56 2.51
CA GLY A 78 50.89 -30.14 2.83
C GLY A 78 50.39 -29.32 1.64
N ILE A 79 50.95 -29.54 0.45
CA ILE A 79 50.51 -28.88 -0.79
C ILE A 79 49.09 -29.31 -1.15
N ALA A 80 48.76 -30.60 -1.05
CA ALA A 80 47.42 -31.11 -1.33
C ALA A 80 46.37 -30.53 -0.37
N ALA A 81 46.67 -30.46 0.93
CA ALA A 81 45.80 -29.85 1.92
C ALA A 81 45.63 -28.34 1.68
N ALA A 82 46.71 -27.61 1.41
CA ALA A 82 46.66 -26.19 1.09
C ALA A 82 45.83 -25.91 -0.18
N TRP A 83 45.95 -26.77 -1.19
CA TRP A 83 45.16 -26.67 -2.41
C TRP A 83 43.68 -26.94 -2.14
N LEU A 84 43.34 -28.03 -1.44
CA LEU A 84 41.96 -28.38 -1.08
C LEU A 84 41.29 -27.30 -0.22
N ILE A 85 41.97 -26.77 0.79
CA ILE A 85 41.43 -25.70 1.65
C ILE A 85 41.27 -24.40 0.83
N GLY A 86 42.27 -24.06 0.02
CA GLY A 86 42.26 -22.85 -0.79
C GLY A 86 41.12 -22.83 -1.81
N THR A 87 40.90 -23.94 -2.53
CA THR A 87 39.85 -24.03 -3.56
C THR A 87 38.49 -24.42 -3.00
N GLY A 88 38.43 -25.24 -1.95
CA GLY A 88 37.18 -25.74 -1.38
C GLY A 88 36.56 -24.80 -0.34
N ILE A 89 37.37 -24.04 0.40
CA ILE A 89 36.87 -23.22 1.52
C ILE A 89 37.19 -21.74 1.31
N SER A 90 38.47 -21.38 1.25
CA SER A 90 38.88 -19.97 1.31
C SER A 90 38.38 -19.15 0.12
N ARG A 91 38.46 -19.70 -1.10
CA ARG A 91 37.99 -19.02 -2.32
C ARG A 91 36.46 -18.83 -2.35
N PRO A 92 35.64 -19.87 -2.15
CA PRO A 92 34.18 -19.73 -2.07
C PRO A 92 33.72 -18.75 -0.99
N ILE A 93 34.26 -18.84 0.23
CA ILE A 93 33.91 -17.91 1.32
C ILE A 93 34.20 -16.47 0.91
N GLY A 94 35.39 -16.19 0.36
CA GLY A 94 35.73 -14.85 -0.11
C GLY A 94 34.82 -14.35 -1.24
N ALA A 95 34.32 -15.25 -2.09
CA ALA A 95 33.37 -14.89 -3.15
C ALA A 95 31.98 -14.55 -2.60
N ILE A 96 31.47 -15.34 -1.65
CA ILE A 96 30.22 -15.06 -0.94
C ILE A 96 30.32 -13.74 -0.17
N THR A 97 31.44 -13.46 0.50
CA THR A 97 31.65 -12.18 1.20
C THR A 97 31.58 -10.98 0.26
N ARG A 98 32.19 -11.08 -0.93
CA ARG A 98 32.10 -10.01 -1.94
C ARG A 98 30.68 -9.82 -2.44
N ALA A 99 29.95 -10.91 -2.72
CA ALA A 99 28.56 -10.84 -3.14
C ALA A 99 27.68 -10.20 -2.05
N MET A 100 27.86 -10.59 -0.79
CA MET A 100 27.14 -9.99 0.34
C MET A 100 27.47 -8.50 0.51
N THR A 101 28.72 -8.11 0.28
CA THR A 101 29.13 -6.71 0.33
C THR A 101 28.47 -5.91 -0.80
N ALA A 102 28.39 -6.46 -2.01
CA ALA A 102 27.67 -5.83 -3.12
C ALA A 102 26.17 -5.67 -2.81
N LEU A 103 25.51 -6.71 -2.27
CA LEU A 103 24.12 -6.62 -1.80
C LEU A 103 23.93 -5.53 -0.74
N ALA A 104 24.85 -5.42 0.22
CA ALA A 104 24.80 -4.41 1.27
C ALA A 104 24.93 -2.98 0.72
N HIS A 105 25.60 -2.79 -0.42
CA HIS A 105 25.65 -1.53 -1.15
C HIS A 105 24.47 -1.32 -2.10
N GLY A 106 23.49 -2.24 -2.11
CA GLY A 106 22.28 -2.15 -2.92
C GLY A 106 22.38 -2.78 -4.32
N ASP A 107 23.51 -3.39 -4.67
CA ASP A 107 23.63 -4.11 -5.94
C ASP A 107 22.95 -5.48 -5.85
N LYS A 108 21.72 -5.53 -6.38
CA LYS A 108 20.89 -6.73 -6.44
C LYS A 108 21.08 -7.49 -7.76
N THR A 109 22.00 -7.06 -8.63
CA THR A 109 22.29 -7.76 -9.89
C THR A 109 23.37 -8.82 -9.73
N VAL A 110 24.21 -8.70 -8.68
CA VAL A 110 25.29 -9.65 -8.41
C VAL A 110 24.79 -11.09 -8.28
N GLU A 111 25.49 -12.01 -8.94
CA GLU A 111 25.22 -13.44 -8.83
C GLU A 111 25.86 -14.01 -7.56
N ILE A 112 25.13 -14.89 -6.87
CA ILE A 112 25.64 -15.55 -5.67
C ILE A 112 26.38 -16.83 -6.11
N PRO A 113 27.71 -16.91 -5.93
CA PRO A 113 28.49 -18.09 -6.33
C PRO A 113 28.31 -19.25 -5.33
N GLY A 114 28.55 -20.48 -5.78
CA GLY A 114 28.57 -21.66 -4.89
C GLY A 114 27.19 -22.25 -4.54
N ARG A 115 26.13 -21.88 -5.29
CA ARG A 115 24.75 -22.36 -5.05
C ARG A 115 24.57 -23.87 -5.17
N ASP A 116 25.38 -24.51 -6.02
CA ASP A 116 25.30 -25.95 -6.24
C ASP A 116 26.21 -26.77 -5.30
N GLN A 117 26.92 -26.12 -4.37
CA GLN A 117 27.71 -26.82 -3.36
C GLN A 117 26.80 -27.51 -2.34
N LYS A 118 27.19 -28.72 -1.91
CA LYS A 118 26.41 -29.56 -0.99
C LYS A 118 27.01 -29.63 0.41
N ASP A 119 27.75 -28.59 0.78
CA ASP A 119 28.42 -28.43 2.07
C ASP A 119 27.88 -27.17 2.79
N GLU A 120 28.43 -26.88 3.96
CA GLU A 120 28.05 -25.72 4.77
C GLU A 120 28.29 -24.40 4.04
N VAL A 121 29.23 -24.37 3.08
CA VAL A 121 29.48 -23.19 2.25
C VAL A 121 28.35 -22.99 1.24
N GLY A 122 27.82 -24.07 0.68
CA GLY A 122 26.60 -24.06 -0.14
C GLY A 122 25.38 -23.55 0.65
N ASP A 123 25.20 -23.99 1.89
CA ASP A 123 24.12 -23.51 2.76
C ASP A 123 24.22 -22.00 3.02
N MET A 124 25.44 -21.48 3.23
CA MET A 124 25.67 -20.03 3.34
C MET A 124 25.31 -19.30 2.04
N ALA A 125 25.68 -19.83 0.88
CA ALA A 125 25.34 -19.23 -0.42
C ALA A 125 23.81 -19.17 -0.61
N GLN A 126 23.09 -20.23 -0.23
CA GLN A 126 21.64 -20.26 -0.30
C GLN A 126 20.99 -19.23 0.66
N ALA A 127 21.53 -19.06 1.86
CA ALA A 127 21.05 -18.04 2.79
C ALA A 127 21.23 -16.60 2.23
N VAL A 128 22.37 -16.32 1.59
CA VAL A 128 22.61 -15.01 0.94
C VAL A 128 21.67 -14.80 -0.25
N LEU A 129 21.33 -15.85 -0.99
CA LEU A 129 20.31 -15.77 -2.04
C LEU A 129 18.95 -15.39 -1.48
N VAL A 130 18.49 -16.04 -0.41
CA VAL A 130 17.22 -15.70 0.24
C VAL A 130 17.25 -14.24 0.72
N PHE A 131 18.39 -13.77 1.22
CA PHE A 131 18.56 -12.37 1.59
C PHE A 131 18.41 -11.44 0.37
N LYS A 132 19.04 -11.77 -0.77
CA LYS A 132 18.87 -11.05 -2.04
C LYS A 132 17.41 -10.95 -2.46
N GLU A 133 16.71 -12.08 -2.47
CA GLU A 133 15.30 -12.17 -2.89
C GLU A 133 14.39 -11.34 -1.97
N ASN A 134 14.62 -11.40 -0.65
CA ASN A 134 13.89 -10.58 0.31
C ASN A 134 14.15 -9.08 0.10
N MET A 135 15.37 -8.66 -0.22
CA MET A 135 15.66 -7.26 -0.54
C MET A 135 14.98 -6.79 -1.83
N ILE A 136 14.88 -7.64 -2.86
CA ILE A 136 14.14 -7.30 -4.09
C ILE A 136 12.66 -7.17 -3.78
N LYS A 137 12.09 -8.14 -3.07
CA LYS A 137 10.68 -8.15 -2.68
C LYS A 137 10.30 -6.97 -1.78
N ALA A 138 11.20 -6.57 -0.87
CA ALA A 138 10.99 -5.40 0.00
C ALA A 138 10.87 -4.10 -0.82
N ASP A 139 11.73 -3.91 -1.83
CA ASP A 139 11.64 -2.75 -2.72
C ASP A 139 10.35 -2.77 -3.55
N GLU A 140 9.98 -3.93 -4.11
CA GLU A 140 8.73 -4.05 -4.86
C GLU A 140 7.51 -3.73 -3.98
N LEU A 141 7.51 -4.20 -2.73
CA LEU A 141 6.44 -3.90 -1.78
C LEU A 141 6.42 -2.41 -1.43
N ALA A 142 7.58 -1.81 -1.15
CA ALA A 142 7.68 -0.39 -0.87
C ALA A 142 7.21 0.48 -2.06
N ALA A 143 7.54 0.09 -3.29
CA ALA A 143 7.06 0.77 -4.49
C ALA A 143 5.53 0.68 -4.63
N ARG A 144 4.95 -0.52 -4.40
CA ARG A 144 3.49 -0.70 -4.41
C ARG A 144 2.80 0.10 -3.30
N GLU A 145 3.34 0.11 -2.10
CA GLU A 145 2.79 0.89 -0.99
C GLU A 145 2.80 2.39 -1.28
N GLN A 146 3.87 2.91 -1.90
CA GLN A 146 3.93 4.30 -2.35
C GLN A 146 2.88 4.63 -3.41
N GLU A 147 2.69 3.74 -4.40
CA GLU A 147 1.67 3.91 -5.43
C GLU A 147 0.26 3.89 -4.84
N GLU A 148 -0.04 2.92 -3.96
CA GLU A 148 -1.33 2.84 -3.26
C GLU A 148 -1.58 4.05 -2.35
N ALA A 149 -0.55 4.55 -1.67
CA ALA A 149 -0.65 5.74 -0.84
C ALA A 149 -0.99 6.97 -1.70
N ALA A 150 -0.32 7.14 -2.84
CA ALA A 150 -0.60 8.21 -3.80
C ALA A 150 -2.04 8.12 -4.34
N GLN A 151 -2.51 6.92 -4.70
CA GLN A 151 -3.89 6.70 -5.16
C GLN A 151 -4.92 6.99 -4.05
N ARG A 152 -4.65 6.61 -2.80
CA ARG A 152 -5.51 6.94 -1.66
C ARG A 152 -5.58 8.44 -1.40
N GLU A 153 -4.45 9.13 -1.50
CA GLU A 153 -4.39 10.59 -1.35
C GLU A 153 -5.17 11.30 -2.46
N GLU A 154 -5.00 10.90 -3.72
CA GLU A 154 -5.77 11.44 -4.85
C GLU A 154 -7.28 11.20 -4.68
N ARG A 155 -7.67 9.99 -4.29
CA ARG A 155 -9.07 9.66 -4.02
C ARG A 155 -9.64 10.50 -2.87
N SER A 156 -8.87 10.70 -1.81
CA SER A 156 -9.29 11.52 -0.67
C SER A 156 -9.47 12.98 -1.08
N ARG A 157 -8.54 13.55 -1.85
CA ARG A 157 -8.67 14.91 -2.39
C ARG A 157 -9.91 15.06 -3.26
N ARG A 158 -10.15 14.12 -4.17
CA ARG A 158 -11.34 14.12 -5.04
C ARG A 158 -12.62 14.03 -4.23
N LEU A 159 -12.67 13.21 -3.18
CA LEU A 159 -13.82 13.14 -2.29
C LEU A 159 -14.06 14.47 -1.56
N VAL A 160 -13.03 15.11 -1.02
CA VAL A 160 -13.16 16.41 -0.35
C VAL A 160 -13.71 17.47 -1.30
N GLU A 161 -13.20 17.53 -2.54
CA GLU A 161 -13.68 18.45 -3.56
C GLU A 161 -15.14 18.19 -3.95
N LEU A 162 -15.51 16.92 -4.18
CA LEU A 162 -16.90 16.53 -4.46
C LEU A 162 -17.83 16.87 -3.29
N THR A 163 -17.40 16.64 -2.05
CA THR A 163 -18.22 16.97 -0.88
C THR A 163 -18.36 18.48 -0.70
N GLY A 164 -17.31 19.25 -0.98
CA GLY A 164 -17.36 20.72 -0.88
C GLY A 164 -18.25 21.36 -1.94
N SER A 165 -18.17 20.88 -3.18
CA SER A 165 -19.08 21.32 -4.26
C SER A 165 -20.53 20.92 -3.96
N PHE A 166 -20.77 19.67 -3.54
CA PHE A 166 -22.10 19.22 -3.14
C PHE A 166 -22.70 20.07 -2.01
N ASP A 167 -21.93 20.39 -0.96
CA ASP A 167 -22.39 21.22 0.15
C ASP A 167 -22.75 22.64 -0.30
N SER A 168 -21.93 23.23 -1.17
CA SER A 168 -22.20 24.54 -1.78
C SER A 168 -23.48 24.52 -2.60
N ASP A 169 -23.64 23.54 -3.50
CA ASP A 169 -24.79 23.40 -4.39
C ASP A 169 -26.08 23.20 -3.59
N VAL A 170 -26.06 22.32 -2.58
CA VAL A 170 -27.21 22.08 -1.70
C VAL A 170 -27.57 23.34 -0.92
N THR A 171 -26.57 24.07 -0.41
CA THR A 171 -26.83 25.31 0.33
C THR A 171 -27.47 26.37 -0.57
N GLU A 172 -27.01 26.52 -1.82
CA GLU A 172 -27.62 27.43 -2.78
C GLU A 172 -29.07 27.04 -3.12
N LEU A 173 -29.30 25.75 -3.40
CA LEU A 173 -30.64 25.23 -3.69
C LEU A 173 -31.60 25.42 -2.51
N LEU A 174 -31.15 25.17 -1.28
CA LEU A 174 -31.97 25.38 -0.08
C LEU A 174 -32.28 26.85 0.17
N ARG A 175 -31.34 27.76 -0.13
CA ARG A 175 -31.60 29.22 -0.07
C ARG A 175 -32.63 29.65 -1.10
N ALA A 176 -32.51 29.17 -2.34
CA ALA A 176 -33.46 29.46 -3.40
C ALA A 176 -34.86 28.92 -3.05
N LEU A 177 -34.94 27.69 -2.55
CA LEU A 177 -36.18 27.06 -2.09
C LEU A 177 -36.83 27.85 -0.94
N GLY A 178 -36.02 28.30 0.03
CA GLY A 178 -36.49 29.14 1.14
C GLY A 178 -37.07 30.47 0.66
N ALA A 179 -36.40 31.14 -0.29
CA ALA A 179 -36.89 32.37 -0.88
C ALA A 179 -38.22 32.17 -1.62
N SER A 180 -38.34 31.12 -2.45
CA SER A 180 -39.58 30.80 -3.16
C SER A 180 -40.72 30.44 -2.20
N ALA A 181 -40.43 29.77 -1.07
CA ALA A 181 -41.45 29.47 -0.06
C ALA A 181 -41.98 30.76 0.61
N THR A 182 -41.10 31.71 0.95
CA THR A 182 -41.50 33.02 1.49
C THR A 182 -42.32 33.83 0.48
N GLU A 183 -41.95 33.81 -0.80
CA GLU A 183 -42.71 34.49 -1.86
C GLU A 183 -44.11 33.86 -2.06
N MET A 184 -44.20 32.53 -1.99
CA MET A 184 -45.48 31.82 -2.04
C MET A 184 -46.36 32.14 -0.83
N GLU A 185 -45.79 32.21 0.38
CA GLU A 185 -46.49 32.61 1.60
C GLU A 185 -47.06 34.03 1.49
N ALA A 186 -46.23 34.98 1.02
CA ALA A 186 -46.66 36.35 0.79
C ALA A 186 -47.80 36.44 -0.23
N THR A 187 -47.69 35.71 -1.36
CA THR A 187 -48.71 35.66 -2.39
C THR A 187 -50.03 35.07 -1.87
N ALA A 188 -49.95 34.01 -1.07
CA ALA A 188 -51.12 33.39 -0.46
C ALA A 188 -51.81 34.34 0.55
N ALA A 189 -51.04 35.08 1.35
CA ALA A 189 -51.56 36.08 2.26
C ALA A 189 -52.30 37.21 1.52
N THR A 190 -51.69 37.76 0.46
CA THR A 190 -52.34 38.78 -0.39
C THR A 190 -53.60 38.24 -1.06
N MET A 191 -53.59 36.99 -1.55
CA MET A 191 -54.78 36.38 -2.14
C MET A 191 -55.91 36.22 -1.12
N SER A 192 -55.58 35.86 0.13
CA SER A 192 -56.54 35.77 1.23
C SER A 192 -57.16 37.14 1.54
N GLU A 193 -56.35 38.19 1.58
CA GLU A 193 -56.82 39.57 1.78
C GLU A 193 -57.75 40.02 0.64
N ILE A 194 -57.37 39.79 -0.61
CA ILE A 194 -58.18 40.12 -1.79
C ILE A 194 -59.52 39.37 -1.75
N ALA A 195 -59.53 38.09 -1.39
CA ALA A 195 -60.74 37.31 -1.24
C ALA A 195 -61.65 37.88 -0.14
N GLY A 196 -61.08 38.25 1.01
CA GLY A 196 -61.81 38.92 2.10
C GLY A 196 -62.47 40.24 1.65
N ASN A 197 -61.69 41.11 1.00
CA ASN A 197 -62.18 42.38 0.46
C ASN A 197 -63.27 42.18 -0.62
N THR A 198 -63.12 41.18 -1.48
CA THR A 198 -64.12 40.83 -2.50
C THR A 198 -65.43 40.40 -1.85
N ASN A 199 -65.37 39.60 -0.78
CA ASN A 199 -66.57 39.18 -0.05
C ASN A 199 -67.30 40.37 0.60
N THR A 200 -66.58 41.30 1.22
CA THR A 200 -67.16 42.54 1.78
C THR A 200 -67.81 43.42 0.69
N ARG A 201 -67.16 43.55 -0.46
CA ARG A 201 -67.71 44.29 -1.60
C ARG A 201 -68.97 43.62 -2.17
N ALA A 202 -68.96 42.29 -2.31
CA ALA A 202 -70.12 41.54 -2.76
C ALA A 202 -71.32 41.73 -1.82
N ALA A 203 -71.10 41.70 -0.50
CA ALA A 203 -72.15 41.99 0.49
C ALA A 203 -72.70 43.41 0.36
N THR A 204 -71.84 44.41 0.11
CA THR A 204 -72.26 45.81 -0.10
C THR A 204 -73.13 45.94 -1.36
N VAL A 205 -72.71 45.30 -2.46
CA VAL A 205 -73.47 45.31 -3.72
C VAL A 205 -74.82 44.60 -3.56
N ALA A 206 -74.86 43.48 -2.85
CA ALA A 206 -76.10 42.77 -2.54
C ALA A 206 -77.09 43.67 -1.79
N GLY A 207 -76.64 44.37 -0.73
CA GLY A 207 -77.49 45.32 0.00
C GLY A 207 -77.99 46.48 -0.87
N ALA A 208 -77.13 47.03 -1.75
CA ALA A 208 -77.54 48.08 -2.68
C ALA A 208 -78.60 47.57 -3.70
N ALA A 209 -78.46 46.34 -4.18
CA ALA A 209 -79.41 45.70 -5.08
C ALA A 209 -80.77 45.45 -4.40
N GLU A 210 -80.77 44.99 -3.14
CA GLU A 210 -81.98 44.83 -2.32
C GLU A 210 -82.72 46.17 -2.14
N GLN A 211 -81.98 47.24 -1.82
CA GLN A 211 -82.56 48.58 -1.70
C GLN A 211 -83.14 49.09 -3.03
N ALA A 212 -82.42 48.91 -4.13
CA ALA A 212 -82.90 49.29 -5.45
C ALA A 212 -84.18 48.53 -5.84
N SER A 213 -84.25 47.23 -5.55
CA SER A 213 -85.44 46.41 -5.75
C SER A 213 -86.64 46.94 -4.97
N GLY A 214 -86.44 47.29 -3.68
CA GLY A 214 -87.49 47.91 -2.86
C GLY A 214 -87.98 49.26 -3.41
N ASN A 215 -87.07 50.08 -3.96
CA ASN A 215 -87.44 51.33 -4.61
C ASN A 215 -88.26 51.10 -5.89
N VAL A 216 -87.88 50.13 -6.72
CA VAL A 216 -88.64 49.75 -7.93
C VAL A 216 -90.04 49.27 -7.56
N GLN A 217 -90.17 48.45 -6.50
CA GLN A 217 -91.47 48.01 -6.00
C GLN A 217 -92.34 49.20 -5.55
N THR A 218 -91.75 50.17 -4.84
CA THR A 218 -92.45 51.39 -4.43
C THR A 218 -92.94 52.20 -5.63
N VAL A 219 -92.11 52.36 -6.67
CA VAL A 219 -92.48 53.05 -7.91
C VAL A 219 -93.59 52.30 -8.65
N ALA A 220 -93.56 50.97 -8.67
CA ALA A 220 -94.61 50.16 -9.28
C ALA A 220 -95.96 50.41 -8.58
N THR A 221 -96.00 50.35 -7.24
CA THR A 221 -97.22 50.65 -6.46
C THR A 221 -97.70 52.08 -6.69
N ALA A 222 -96.80 53.07 -6.72
CA ALA A 222 -97.19 54.45 -7.04
C ALA A 222 -97.76 54.61 -8.46
N THR A 223 -97.24 53.85 -9.42
CA THR A 223 -97.74 53.84 -10.81
C THR A 223 -99.11 53.18 -10.91
N GLU A 224 -99.37 52.12 -10.13
CA GLU A 224 -100.70 51.49 -10.01
C GLU A 224 -101.74 52.46 -9.42
N GLU A 225 -101.39 53.18 -8.34
CA GLU A 225 -102.23 54.21 -7.72
C GLU A 225 -102.50 55.39 -8.67
N LEU A 226 -101.49 55.83 -9.42
CA LEU A 226 -101.66 56.86 -10.45
C LEU A 226 -102.60 56.40 -11.57
N SER A 227 -102.45 55.15 -12.03
CA SER A 227 -103.35 54.59 -13.05
C SER A 227 -104.80 54.53 -12.56
N SER A 228 -105.02 54.11 -11.31
CA SER A 228 -106.34 54.13 -10.67
C SER A 228 -106.92 55.56 -10.59
N SER A 229 -106.10 56.54 -10.19
CA SER A 229 -106.49 57.94 -10.13
C SER A 229 -106.89 58.51 -11.50
N ILE A 230 -106.15 58.16 -12.56
CA ILE A 230 -106.47 58.57 -13.94
C ILE A 230 -107.81 57.98 -14.39
N GLN A 231 -108.09 56.71 -14.07
CA GLN A 231 -109.37 56.09 -14.40
C GLN A 231 -110.54 56.79 -13.69
N GLU A 232 -110.37 57.15 -12.41
CA GLU A 232 -111.39 57.87 -11.63
C GLU A 232 -111.59 59.31 -12.13
N ILE A 233 -110.52 60.03 -12.46
CA ILE A 233 -110.61 61.35 -13.11
C ILE A 233 -111.36 61.23 -14.44
N GLY A 234 -111.04 60.21 -15.25
CA GLY A 234 -111.75 59.93 -16.50
C GLY A 234 -113.25 59.72 -16.28
N ARG A 235 -113.63 58.97 -15.23
CA ARG A 235 -115.03 58.76 -14.84
C ARG A 235 -115.71 60.08 -14.43
N GLN A 236 -115.04 60.90 -13.62
CA GLN A 236 -115.57 62.20 -13.19
C GLN A 236 -115.74 63.19 -14.35
N VAL A 237 -114.75 63.27 -15.25
CA VAL A 237 -114.81 64.12 -16.46
C VAL A 237 -115.97 63.70 -17.37
N SER A 238 -116.16 62.39 -17.57
CA SER A 238 -117.30 61.86 -18.34
C SER A 238 -118.64 62.24 -17.70
N GLN A 239 -118.78 62.08 -16.38
CA GLN A 239 -119.97 62.46 -15.63
C GLN A 239 -120.26 63.97 -15.69
N SER A 240 -119.23 64.82 -15.55
CA SER A 240 -119.37 66.27 -15.70
C SER A 240 -119.81 66.67 -17.11
N THR A 241 -119.28 66.00 -18.14
CA THR A 241 -119.68 66.22 -19.53
C THR A 241 -121.14 65.83 -19.76
N GLU A 242 -121.60 64.72 -19.17
CA GLU A 242 -123.01 64.30 -19.22
C GLU A 242 -123.93 65.32 -18.51
N ILE A 243 -123.54 65.81 -17.34
CA ILE A 243 -124.29 66.85 -16.61
C ILE A 243 -124.36 68.15 -17.43
N ALA A 244 -123.22 68.61 -17.97
CA ALA A 244 -123.16 69.80 -18.82
C ALA A 244 -124.04 69.64 -20.08
N GLY A 245 -123.99 68.47 -20.73
CA GLY A 245 -124.86 68.14 -21.86
C GLY A 245 -126.35 68.15 -21.50
N ARG A 246 -126.71 67.57 -20.34
CA ARG A 246 -128.08 67.65 -19.81
C ARG A 246 -128.50 69.09 -19.52
N ALA A 247 -127.63 69.92 -18.95
CA ALA A 247 -127.91 71.33 -18.67
C ALA A 247 -128.12 72.15 -19.95
N VAL A 248 -127.33 71.91 -21.01
CA VAL A 248 -127.51 72.55 -22.32
C VAL A 248 -128.84 72.13 -22.95
N ASN A 249 -129.17 70.84 -22.92
CA ASN A 249 -130.46 70.35 -23.41
C ASN A 249 -131.64 70.95 -22.63
N GLN A 250 -131.53 71.07 -21.30
CA GLN A 250 -132.55 71.69 -20.46
C GLN A 250 -132.71 73.19 -20.76
N ALA A 251 -131.60 73.90 -20.97
CA ALA A 251 -131.61 75.30 -21.37
C ALA A 251 -132.28 75.48 -22.74
N ALA A 252 -131.98 74.61 -23.72
CA ALA A 252 -132.62 74.62 -25.03
C ALA A 252 -134.13 74.32 -24.96
N GLN A 253 -134.57 73.38 -24.11
CA GLN A 253 -136.01 73.14 -23.88
C GLN A 253 -136.71 74.34 -23.24
N THR A 254 -136.03 75.00 -22.29
CA THR A 254 -136.54 76.21 -21.64
C THR A 254 -136.65 77.36 -22.64
N ASP A 255 -135.63 77.54 -23.49
CA ASP A 255 -135.63 78.51 -24.59
C ASP A 255 -136.79 78.25 -25.56
N GLN A 256 -137.00 76.99 -25.96
CA GLN A 256 -138.13 76.59 -26.80
C GLN A 256 -139.49 76.85 -26.13
N GLN A 257 -139.62 76.63 -24.82
CA GLN A 257 -140.83 76.96 -24.06
C GLN A 257 -141.06 78.47 -23.95
N VAL A 258 -140.01 79.26 -23.72
CA VAL A 258 -140.08 80.74 -23.71
C VAL A 258 -140.48 81.26 -25.09
N GLN A 259 -139.91 80.71 -26.16
CA GLN A 259 -140.29 81.02 -27.55
C GLN A 259 -141.76 80.67 -27.82
N GLY A 260 -142.21 79.48 -27.40
CA GLY A 260 -143.62 79.07 -27.53
C GLY A 260 -144.59 79.95 -26.73
N LEU A 261 -144.19 80.41 -25.54
CA LEU A 261 -144.95 81.39 -24.75
C LEU A 261 -144.99 82.76 -25.44
N ALA A 262 -143.90 83.20 -26.04
CA ALA A 262 -143.85 84.45 -26.81
C ALA A 262 -144.76 84.40 -28.05
N ASP A 263 -144.72 83.30 -28.82
CA ASP A 263 -145.62 83.07 -29.96
C ASP A 263 -147.09 83.03 -29.54
N ALA A 264 -147.40 82.44 -28.37
CA ALA A 264 -148.75 82.43 -27.81
C ALA A 264 -149.21 83.82 -27.38
N ALA A 265 -148.33 84.63 -26.77
CA ALA A 265 -148.62 86.00 -26.39
C ALA A 265 -148.86 86.93 -27.60
N GLN A 266 -148.27 86.63 -28.76
CA GLN A 266 -148.42 87.42 -29.99
C GLN A 266 -149.69 87.06 -30.80
N LYS A 267 -150.38 85.97 -30.43
CA LYS A 267 -151.68 85.55 -31.01
C LYS A 267 -152.91 86.10 -30.27
N ILE A 268 -152.70 86.95 -29.26
CA ILE A 268 -153.74 87.65 -28.49
C ILE A 268 -153.72 89.12 -28.91
#